data_AF-A0A838DI74-F1
#
_entry.id   AF-A0A838DI74-F1
#
_cell.length_a   1.000
_cell.length_b   1.000
_cell.length_c   1.000
_cell.angle_alpha   90.00
_cell.angle_beta   90.00
_cell.angle_gamma   90.00
#
_symmetry.space_group_name_H-M   'P 1'
#
loop_
_entity.id
_entity.type
_entity.pdbx_description
1 polymer ?
#
loop_
_entity_poly.entity_id
_entity_poly.type
_entity_poly.pdbx_seq_one_letter_code
_entity_poly.pdbx_strand_id
1 'polypeptide(L)'
;MARADSQTVRTTAYTHTESDHLAYGARNALGGTLQSATIPEGPYRETRRALPVSDARDTDESYTIGLMTREKRMALAKKAKAEKGKKKLKGAQGKKAARSRKPQPPRIGSAAADWSRWPVGTTFRVLSTGQVYKVDDYGWALAGRNTIDLYMASKGDMNRWGVRHEPIQVISWGDRQASLSVLQARQHYKHCRRMVLALQDKHEEAAALR
;
A
#
# COMPACT_ATOMS: atom_id res chain seq x y z
N MET A 1 23.91 7.11 -3.41
CA MET A 1 22.80 7.43 -4.34
C MET A 1 21.50 7.44 -3.55
N ALA A 2 20.77 8.56 -3.52
CA ALA A 2 19.44 8.61 -2.92
C ALA A 2 18.51 7.66 -3.71
N ARG A 3 17.79 6.78 -3.01
CA ARG A 3 16.82 5.88 -3.66
C ARG A 3 15.64 6.72 -4.14
N ALA A 4 15.11 6.41 -5.32
CA ALA A 4 13.95 7.10 -5.87
C ALA A 4 12.75 7.02 -4.91
N ASP A 5 11.98 8.10 -4.80
CA ASP A 5 10.80 8.18 -3.93
C ASP A 5 9.74 7.14 -4.29
N SER A 6 9.70 6.73 -5.56
CA SER A 6 8.87 5.64 -6.04
C SER A 6 9.64 4.69 -6.94
N GLN A 7 9.25 3.42 -6.93
CA GLN A 7 9.81 2.39 -7.80
C GLN A 7 8.75 1.38 -8.20
N THR A 8 8.87 0.84 -9.41
CA THR A 8 8.01 -0.24 -9.88
C THR A 8 8.55 -1.58 -9.38
N VAL A 9 7.68 -2.36 -8.74
CA VAL A 9 7.99 -3.70 -8.25
C VAL A 9 6.99 -4.70 -8.79
N ARG A 10 7.43 -5.94 -8.99
CA ARG A 10 6.51 -7.03 -9.28
C ARG A 10 5.78 -7.37 -7.98
N THR A 11 4.45 -7.29 -7.99
CA THR A 11 3.62 -7.67 -6.85
C THR A 11 2.88 -8.96 -7.17
N THR A 12 2.86 -9.86 -6.20
CA THR A 12 1.98 -11.03 -6.16
C THR A 12 1.07 -10.91 -4.94
N ALA A 13 0.18 -11.88 -4.74
CA ALA A 13 -0.58 -12.00 -3.51
C ALA A 13 -0.56 -13.44 -3.03
N TYR A 14 -0.59 -13.61 -1.71
CA TYR A 14 -0.69 -14.89 -1.04
C TYR A 14 -1.75 -14.87 0.06
N THR A 15 -2.15 -16.03 0.52
CA THR A 15 -3.07 -16.17 1.65
C THR A 15 -2.72 -17.38 2.50
N HIS A 16 -3.04 -17.33 3.80
CA HIS A 16 -2.78 -18.40 4.76
C HIS A 16 -3.54 -19.72 4.47
N THR A 17 -4.43 -19.71 3.47
CA THR A 17 -5.21 -20.88 3.05
C THR A 17 -4.62 -21.61 1.84
N GLU A 18 -3.48 -21.14 1.33
CA GLU A 18 -2.67 -21.86 0.33
C GLU A 18 -1.91 -23.02 0.98
N SER A 19 -1.70 -24.09 0.21
CA SER A 19 -1.19 -25.37 0.71
C SER A 19 0.16 -25.26 1.40
N ASP A 20 1.05 -24.42 0.87
CA ASP A 20 2.38 -24.15 1.40
C ASP A 20 2.38 -23.24 2.64
N HIS A 21 1.27 -22.58 2.93
CA HIS A 21 1.08 -21.73 4.11
C HIS A 21 0.30 -22.40 5.26
N LEU A 22 -0.32 -23.56 5.03
CA LEU A 22 -1.12 -24.27 6.04
C LEU A 22 -0.35 -24.57 7.33
N ALA A 23 0.95 -24.91 7.22
CA ALA A 23 1.80 -25.21 8.37
C ALA A 23 2.07 -23.99 9.27
N TYR A 24 1.98 -22.78 8.70
CA TYR A 24 2.25 -21.52 9.41
C TYR A 24 0.97 -20.81 9.84
N GLY A 25 -0.16 -21.12 9.19
CA GLY A 25 -1.44 -20.50 9.45
C GLY A 25 -1.40 -18.99 9.22
N ALA A 26 -2.15 -18.22 10.01
CA ALA A 26 -2.21 -16.77 9.89
C ALA A 26 -1.06 -16.03 10.61
N ARG A 27 0.12 -16.65 10.72
CA ARG A 27 1.29 -16.07 11.41
C ARG A 27 2.36 -15.62 10.42
N ASN A 28 2.96 -14.46 10.66
CA ASN A 28 4.11 -13.95 9.91
C ASN A 28 5.43 -14.50 10.46
N ALA A 29 6.53 -14.25 9.74
CA ALA A 29 7.87 -14.65 10.14
C ALA A 29 8.34 -14.11 11.50
N LEU A 30 7.72 -13.07 12.03
CA LEU A 30 7.99 -12.48 13.35
C LEU A 30 7.16 -13.09 14.49
N GLY A 31 6.24 -14.02 14.18
CA GLY A 31 5.33 -14.64 15.15
C GLY A 31 4.06 -13.84 15.44
N GLY A 32 3.84 -12.71 14.75
CA GLY A 32 2.61 -11.93 14.81
C GLY A 32 1.54 -12.43 13.83
N THR A 33 0.33 -11.86 13.91
CA THR A 33 -0.79 -12.24 13.03
C THR A 33 -0.78 -11.45 11.73
N LEU A 34 -0.88 -12.13 10.59
CA LEU A 34 -0.98 -11.54 9.25
C LEU A 34 -2.22 -10.64 9.13
N GLN A 35 -2.03 -9.44 8.56
CA GLN A 35 -3.09 -8.45 8.39
C GLN A 35 -3.35 -8.17 6.92
N SER A 36 -4.61 -8.18 6.48
CA SER A 36 -4.97 -7.66 5.16
C SER A 36 -5.04 -6.14 5.17
N ALA A 37 -4.50 -5.48 4.14
CA ALA A 37 -4.62 -4.04 4.00
C ALA A 37 -6.08 -3.63 3.73
N THR A 38 -6.50 -2.49 4.25
CA THR A 38 -7.75 -1.85 3.83
C THR A 38 -7.46 -0.67 2.91
N ILE A 39 -8.35 -0.43 1.96
CA ILE A 39 -8.31 0.81 1.17
C ILE A 39 -8.57 1.98 2.12
N PRO A 40 -7.75 3.05 2.11
CA PRO A 40 -8.02 4.23 2.93
C PRO A 40 -9.38 4.84 2.58
N GLU A 41 -10.20 5.12 3.59
CA GLU A 41 -11.50 5.79 3.40
C GLU A 41 -11.28 7.26 3.00
N GLY A 42 -11.78 7.65 1.83
CA GLY A 42 -11.70 9.01 1.29
C GLY A 42 -11.25 9.06 -0.17
N PRO A 43 -11.34 10.21 -0.85
CA PRO A 43 -10.74 10.34 -2.17
C PRO A 43 -9.26 10.06 -2.01
N TYR A 44 -8.79 8.99 -2.67
CA TYR A 44 -7.38 8.79 -2.93
C TYR A 44 -6.90 10.00 -3.72
N ARG A 45 -6.51 11.06 -3.00
CA ARG A 45 -5.64 12.08 -3.54
C ARG A 45 -4.32 11.36 -3.62
N GLU A 46 -3.98 10.91 -4.83
CA GLU A 46 -2.61 10.79 -5.30
C GLU A 46 -1.86 11.93 -4.63
N THR A 47 -1.19 11.63 -3.51
CA THR A 47 -0.59 12.66 -2.67
C THR A 47 0.32 13.37 -3.63
N ARG A 48 0.02 14.65 -3.90
CA ARG A 48 0.74 15.48 -4.87
C ARG A 48 2.20 15.10 -4.75
N ARG A 49 2.80 14.65 -5.87
CA ARG A 49 4.25 14.53 -6.03
C ARG A 49 4.90 15.55 -5.11
N ALA A 50 5.83 15.11 -4.26
CA ALA A 50 6.79 16.06 -3.73
C ALA A 50 7.41 16.72 -4.97
N LEU A 51 7.03 17.98 -5.23
CA LEU A 51 7.59 18.73 -6.33
C LEU A 51 9.09 18.83 -6.01
N PRO A 52 9.98 18.53 -6.97
CA PRO A 52 11.37 18.88 -6.78
C PRO A 52 11.44 20.38 -6.53
N VAL A 53 12.06 20.78 -5.42
CA VAL A 53 12.46 22.16 -5.21
C VAL A 53 13.55 22.45 -6.23
N SER A 54 13.15 22.97 -7.37
CA SER A 54 14.05 23.60 -8.34
C SER A 54 13.39 24.89 -8.81
N ASP A 55 14.06 25.97 -8.42
CA ASP A 55 13.94 27.39 -8.74
C ASP A 55 12.69 27.95 -9.42
N ALA A 56 12.24 29.04 -8.78
CA ALA A 56 11.26 30.00 -9.24
C ALA A 56 11.21 30.18 -10.77
N ARG A 57 9.99 30.08 -11.31
CA ARG A 57 9.47 31.08 -12.25
C ARG A 57 7.96 31.10 -12.20
N ASP A 58 7.48 32.32 -12.06
CA ASP A 58 6.14 32.84 -11.86
C ASP A 58 5.21 32.52 -13.03
N THR A 59 3.96 32.11 -12.75
CA THR A 59 2.76 32.42 -13.53
C THR A 59 1.51 32.10 -12.71
N ASP A 60 0.89 33.16 -12.19
CA ASP A 60 -0.40 33.21 -11.51
C ASP A 60 -1.57 32.89 -12.47
N GLU A 61 -2.44 31.95 -12.09
CA GLU A 61 -3.68 31.62 -12.81
C GLU A 61 -4.89 31.69 -11.86
N SER A 62 -4.89 32.66 -10.93
CA SER A 62 -5.95 32.83 -9.92
C SER A 62 -6.80 34.10 -10.09
N TYR A 63 -6.66 34.83 -11.21
CA TYR A 63 -7.29 36.14 -11.42
C TYR A 63 -8.53 36.16 -12.33
N THR A 64 -9.44 35.17 -12.25
CA THR A 64 -10.71 35.24 -13.03
C THR A 64 -11.96 34.74 -12.30
N ILE A 65 -11.96 34.67 -10.96
CA ILE A 65 -13.19 34.40 -10.18
C ILE A 65 -13.60 35.62 -9.30
N GLY A 66 -12.79 36.68 -9.28
CA GLY A 66 -13.06 37.90 -8.51
C GLY A 66 -13.97 38.95 -9.20
N LEU A 67 -14.17 38.86 -10.52
CA LEU A 67 -14.81 39.94 -11.31
C LEU A 67 -16.27 39.67 -11.72
N MET A 68 -16.96 38.72 -11.08
CA MET A 68 -18.38 38.46 -11.37
C MET A 68 -19.28 39.35 -10.52
N THR A 69 -20.12 40.16 -11.17
CA THR A 69 -21.10 41.03 -10.50
C THR A 69 -22.14 40.23 -9.72
N ARG A 70 -22.63 40.82 -8.61
CA ARG A 70 -23.60 40.22 -7.66
C ARG A 70 -24.85 39.65 -8.34
N GLU A 71 -25.28 40.24 -9.45
CA GLU A 71 -26.44 39.82 -10.22
C GLU A 71 -26.24 38.47 -10.93
N LYS A 72 -25.05 38.23 -11.51
CA LYS A 72 -24.72 36.94 -12.16
C LYS A 72 -24.66 35.78 -11.15
N ARG A 73 -24.20 36.06 -9.92
CA ARG A 73 -24.17 35.07 -8.81
C ARG A 73 -25.58 34.69 -8.33
N MET A 74 -26.48 35.66 -8.26
CA MET A 74 -27.89 35.44 -7.88
C MET A 74 -28.68 34.67 -8.94
N ALA A 75 -28.41 34.90 -10.23
CA ALA A 75 -29.08 34.19 -11.32
C ALA A 75 -28.77 32.69 -11.34
N LEU A 76 -27.50 32.31 -11.06
CA LEU A 76 -27.09 30.90 -10.99
C LEU A 76 -27.71 30.18 -9.78
N ALA A 77 -27.82 30.87 -8.64
CA ALA A 77 -28.48 30.35 -7.43
C ALA A 77 -30.00 30.17 -7.60
N LYS A 78 -30.66 31.01 -8.42
CA LYS A 78 -32.09 30.85 -8.75
C LYS A 78 -32.35 29.64 -9.65
N LYS A 79 -31.46 29.34 -10.62
CA LYS A 79 -31.58 28.15 -11.48
C LYS A 79 -31.51 26.84 -10.67
N ALA A 80 -30.63 26.78 -9.67
CA ALA A 80 -30.51 25.60 -8.80
C ALA A 80 -31.75 25.34 -7.90
N LYS A 81 -32.56 26.36 -7.61
CA LYS A 81 -33.79 26.20 -6.80
C LYS A 81 -35.02 25.80 -7.60
N ALA A 82 -35.04 26.01 -8.92
CA ALA A 82 -36.20 25.71 -9.76
C ALA A 82 -36.34 24.20 -10.09
N GLU A 83 -35.28 23.40 -9.94
CA GLU A 83 -35.26 21.98 -10.33
C GLU A 83 -35.67 21.01 -9.21
N LYS A 84 -36.12 21.52 -8.05
CA LYS A 84 -36.49 20.69 -6.88
C LYS A 84 -38.01 20.69 -6.65
N GLY A 85 -38.75 20.13 -7.60
CA GLY A 85 -40.21 19.99 -7.53
C GLY A 85 -40.70 18.59 -7.89
N LYS A 86 -41.22 17.88 -6.87
CA LYS A 86 -42.13 16.71 -6.92
C LYS A 86 -41.55 15.32 -7.23
N LYS A 87 -41.19 14.58 -6.17
CA LYS A 87 -41.55 13.15 -6.03
C LYS A 87 -42.03 12.87 -4.60
N LYS A 88 -43.34 12.63 -4.46
CA LYS A 88 -43.99 12.09 -3.26
C LYS A 88 -44.25 10.61 -3.55
N LEU A 89 -43.72 9.70 -2.75
CA LEU A 89 -44.23 8.32 -2.64
C LEU A 89 -43.93 7.74 -1.25
N LYS A 90 -44.84 6.85 -0.86
CA LYS A 90 -45.24 6.39 0.48
C LYS A 90 -44.16 5.61 1.24
N GLY A 91 -44.39 5.50 2.55
CA GLY A 91 -43.42 5.05 3.55
C GLY A 91 -42.96 3.60 3.46
N ALA A 92 -41.79 3.37 4.06
CA ALA A 92 -41.32 2.08 4.54
C ALA A 92 -40.32 2.34 5.68
N GLN A 93 -40.63 1.74 6.84
CA GLN A 93 -39.79 1.36 7.98
C GLN A 93 -38.46 2.10 8.22
N GLY A 94 -38.33 2.63 9.45
CA GLY A 94 -37.18 3.37 9.95
C GLY A 94 -35.83 2.73 9.62
N LYS A 95 -35.11 3.33 8.67
CA LYS A 95 -33.68 3.13 8.51
C LYS A 95 -33.01 3.79 9.71
N LYS A 96 -32.50 2.97 10.65
CA LYS A 96 -31.61 3.46 11.70
C LYS A 96 -30.49 4.24 11.02
N ALA A 97 -30.40 5.55 11.30
CA ALA A 97 -29.31 6.38 10.83
C ALA A 97 -28.00 5.70 11.23
N ALA A 98 -27.22 5.28 10.23
CA ALA A 98 -25.89 4.74 10.48
C ALA A 98 -25.10 5.82 11.21
N ARG A 99 -24.83 5.58 12.50
CA ARG A 99 -23.94 6.42 13.29
C ARG A 99 -22.67 6.62 12.47
N SER A 100 -22.34 7.87 12.11
CA SER A 100 -21.11 8.21 11.43
C SER A 100 -19.93 7.70 12.27
N ARG A 101 -19.41 6.51 11.93
CA ARG A 101 -18.20 5.98 12.58
C ARG A 101 -17.09 6.96 12.26
N LYS A 102 -16.34 7.39 13.28
CA LYS A 102 -15.10 8.14 13.07
C LYS A 102 -14.25 7.37 12.05
N PRO A 103 -13.69 8.03 11.01
CA PRO A 103 -12.84 7.36 10.03
C PRO A 103 -11.72 6.66 10.80
N GLN A 104 -11.66 5.33 10.65
CA GLN A 104 -10.59 4.54 11.25
C GLN A 104 -9.34 4.72 10.39
N PRO A 105 -8.14 4.75 11.00
CA PRO A 105 -6.91 4.73 10.22
C PRO A 105 -6.89 3.47 9.34
N PRO A 106 -6.34 3.56 8.12
CA PRO A 106 -6.23 2.40 7.24
C PRO A 106 -5.42 1.30 7.92
N ARG A 107 -5.92 0.06 7.88
CA ARG A 107 -5.19 -1.11 8.35
C ARG A 107 -4.00 -1.35 7.44
N ILE A 108 -2.81 -1.41 8.03
CA ILE A 108 -1.58 -1.73 7.33
C ILE A 108 -1.56 -3.23 7.06
N GLY A 109 -1.38 -3.63 5.80
CA GLY A 109 -1.27 -5.02 5.41
C GLY A 109 0.10 -5.61 5.67
N SER A 110 0.15 -6.93 5.86
CA SER A 110 1.38 -7.72 5.88
C SER A 110 1.87 -7.97 4.45
N ALA A 111 3.19 -8.01 4.29
CA ALA A 111 3.83 -8.30 3.01
C ALA A 111 5.06 -9.17 3.22
N ALA A 112 5.20 -10.16 2.32
CA ALA A 112 6.40 -10.97 2.23
C ALA A 112 7.35 -10.41 1.17
N ALA A 113 8.65 -10.41 1.47
CA ALA A 113 9.66 -9.94 0.53
C ALA A 113 11.04 -10.57 0.80
N ASP A 114 11.99 -10.32 -0.09
CA ASP A 114 13.41 -10.54 0.21
C ASP A 114 13.90 -9.49 1.21
N TRP A 115 14.20 -9.90 2.44
CA TRP A 115 14.65 -9.01 3.52
C TRP A 115 16.02 -8.39 3.30
N SER A 116 16.86 -8.94 2.40
CA SER A 116 18.11 -8.27 2.01
C SER A 116 17.87 -7.02 1.15
N ARG A 117 16.74 -6.99 0.44
CA ARG A 117 16.31 -5.85 -0.38
C ARG A 117 15.31 -4.96 0.33
N TRP A 118 14.42 -5.57 1.10
CA TRP A 118 13.30 -4.96 1.80
C TRP A 118 13.38 -5.36 3.28
N PRO A 119 14.26 -4.72 4.07
CA PRO A 119 14.48 -5.12 5.45
C PRO A 119 13.17 -5.14 6.24
N VAL A 120 13.11 -6.05 7.21
CA VAL A 120 11.95 -6.20 8.07
C VAL A 120 11.54 -4.87 8.70
N GLY A 121 10.25 -4.57 8.66
CA GLY A 121 9.68 -3.30 9.07
C GLY A 121 9.53 -2.27 7.95
N THR A 122 10.06 -2.51 6.75
CA THR A 122 9.88 -1.60 5.61
C THR A 122 8.39 -1.38 5.35
N THR A 123 7.96 -0.12 5.35
CA THR A 123 6.57 0.27 5.14
C THR A 123 6.47 1.03 3.83
N PHE A 124 5.53 0.63 2.97
CA PHE A 124 5.35 1.20 1.64
C PHE A 124 3.87 1.32 1.28
N ARG A 125 3.58 2.22 0.35
CA ARG A 125 2.26 2.42 -0.24
C ARG A 125 2.25 1.92 -1.66
N VAL A 126 1.20 1.20 -2.05
CA VAL A 126 0.91 0.89 -3.45
C VAL A 126 0.15 2.07 -4.05
N LEU A 127 0.71 2.71 -5.07
CA LEU A 127 0.17 3.97 -5.60
C LEU A 127 -1.10 3.80 -6.44
N SER A 128 -1.40 2.59 -6.95
CA SER A 128 -2.65 2.35 -7.68
C SER A 128 -3.87 2.20 -6.75
N THR A 129 -3.69 1.65 -5.56
CA THR A 129 -4.79 1.35 -4.62
C THR A 129 -4.79 2.24 -3.37
N GLY A 130 -3.68 2.93 -3.11
CA GLY A 130 -3.45 3.70 -1.89
C GLY A 130 -3.23 2.84 -0.63
N GLN A 131 -3.27 1.51 -0.75
CA GLN A 131 -3.09 0.60 0.37
C GLN A 131 -1.64 0.67 0.88
N VAL A 132 -1.49 0.54 2.20
CA VAL A 132 -0.20 0.57 2.89
C VAL A 132 0.12 -0.82 3.42
N TYR A 133 1.35 -1.24 3.24
CA TYR A 133 1.86 -2.53 3.65
C TYR A 133 3.15 -2.38 4.45
N LYS A 134 3.39 -3.32 5.35
CA LYS A 134 4.61 -3.47 6.12
C LYS A 134 5.22 -4.84 5.80
N VAL A 135 6.51 -4.85 5.52
CA VAL A 135 7.28 -6.08 5.34
C VAL A 135 7.52 -6.69 6.72
N ASP A 136 6.81 -7.78 7.00
CA ASP A 136 6.87 -8.52 8.25
C ASP A 136 7.02 -10.04 8.02
N ASP A 137 7.07 -10.45 6.76
CA ASP A 137 7.15 -11.83 6.34
C ASP A 137 8.19 -12.02 5.21
N TYR A 138 8.57 -13.27 4.94
CA TYR A 138 9.45 -13.61 3.82
C TYR A 138 9.07 -14.96 3.22
N GLY A 139 9.55 -15.23 2.01
CA GLY A 139 9.26 -16.49 1.32
C GLY A 139 10.43 -16.95 0.45
N TRP A 140 10.55 -18.27 0.29
CA TRP A 140 11.60 -18.88 -0.53
C TRP A 140 11.55 -18.39 -1.99
N ALA A 141 10.34 -18.18 -2.53
CA ALA A 141 10.11 -17.70 -3.88
C ALA A 141 10.40 -16.19 -4.06
N LEU A 142 10.78 -15.46 -3.01
CA LEU A 142 11.02 -14.02 -3.10
C LEU A 142 12.52 -13.69 -2.98
N ALA A 143 13.29 -14.54 -2.32
CA ALA A 143 14.73 -14.35 -2.14
C ALA A 143 15.47 -14.21 -3.49
N GLY A 144 16.25 -13.14 -3.61
CA GLY A 144 16.97 -12.75 -4.81
C GLY A 144 16.17 -12.02 -5.88
N ARG A 145 14.88 -11.75 -5.67
CA ARG A 145 13.98 -11.17 -6.69
C ARG A 145 13.53 -9.77 -6.32
N ASN A 146 13.10 -8.99 -7.32
CA ASN A 146 12.40 -7.72 -7.11
C ASN A 146 10.89 -7.95 -7.00
N THR A 147 10.46 -8.84 -6.10
CA THR A 147 9.06 -9.22 -5.94
C THR A 147 8.62 -9.05 -4.50
N ILE A 148 7.44 -8.46 -4.32
CA ILE A 148 6.76 -8.32 -3.03
C ILE A 148 5.45 -9.08 -3.11
N ASP A 149 5.19 -9.92 -2.12
CA ASP A 149 3.97 -10.70 -2.03
C ASP A 149 3.03 -10.08 -0.99
N LEU A 150 1.82 -9.72 -1.39
CA LEU A 150 0.89 -9.00 -0.53
C LEU A 150 -0.09 -9.97 0.12
N TYR A 151 -0.19 -9.93 1.44
CA TYR A 151 -1.11 -10.82 2.15
C TYR A 151 -2.56 -10.42 1.92
N MET A 152 -3.38 -11.43 1.61
CA MET A 152 -4.83 -11.31 1.44
C MET A 152 -5.58 -12.22 2.41
N ALA A 153 -6.72 -11.74 2.92
CA ALA A 153 -7.53 -12.49 3.88
C ALA A 153 -8.28 -13.68 3.24
N SER A 154 -8.47 -13.68 1.92
CA SER A 154 -9.21 -14.73 1.21
C SER A 154 -8.55 -15.06 -0.14
N LYS A 155 -8.76 -16.30 -0.62
CA LYS A 155 -8.35 -16.73 -1.98
C LYS A 155 -9.02 -15.87 -3.07
N GLY A 156 -10.24 -15.41 -2.82
CA GLY A 156 -10.96 -14.53 -3.76
C GLY A 156 -10.25 -13.19 -3.96
N ASP A 157 -9.78 -12.57 -2.86
CA ASP A 157 -8.98 -11.34 -2.91
C ASP A 157 -7.62 -11.56 -3.57
N MET A 158 -6.96 -12.66 -3.23
CA MET A 158 -5.70 -13.08 -3.84
C MET A 158 -5.83 -13.22 -5.37
N ASN A 159 -6.85 -13.94 -5.84
CA ASN A 159 -7.10 -14.13 -7.28
C ASN A 159 -7.46 -12.81 -7.99
N ARG A 160 -8.27 -11.95 -7.33
CA ARG A 160 -8.56 -10.60 -7.85
C ARG A 160 -7.31 -9.75 -7.96
N TRP A 161 -6.34 -9.96 -7.07
CA TRP A 161 -5.07 -9.26 -7.15
C TRP A 161 -4.20 -9.79 -8.29
N GLY A 162 -3.89 -11.09 -8.30
CA GLY A 162 -3.07 -11.72 -9.32
C GLY A 162 -1.62 -11.20 -9.37
N VAL A 163 -0.90 -11.55 -10.43
CA VAL A 163 0.49 -11.11 -10.64
C VAL A 163 0.49 -9.86 -11.51
N ARG A 164 1.14 -8.79 -11.03
CA ARG A 164 1.27 -7.54 -11.79
C ARG A 164 2.44 -6.69 -11.34
N HIS A 165 2.68 -5.57 -12.01
CA HIS A 165 3.70 -4.60 -11.61
C HIS A 165 3.02 -3.36 -11.05
N GLU A 166 3.42 -2.95 -9.86
CA GLU A 166 2.85 -1.82 -9.17
C GLU A 166 3.92 -0.77 -8.88
N PRO A 167 3.65 0.52 -9.13
CA PRO A 167 4.45 1.59 -8.58
C PRO A 167 4.19 1.66 -7.07
N ILE A 168 5.26 1.57 -6.30
CA ILE A 168 5.22 1.73 -4.84
C ILE A 168 5.99 2.97 -4.42
N GLN A 169 5.55 3.57 -3.32
CA GLN A 169 6.27 4.62 -2.61
C GLN A 169 6.71 4.06 -1.27
N VAL A 170 8.02 4.07 -0.99
CA VAL A 170 8.53 3.67 0.33
C VAL A 170 8.27 4.82 1.31
N ILE A 171 7.54 4.52 2.37
CA ILE A 171 7.24 5.50 3.43
C ILE A 171 8.38 5.51 4.45
N SER A 172 8.84 4.31 4.83
CA SER A 172 9.94 4.14 5.77
C SER A 172 10.66 2.83 5.48
N TRP A 173 11.98 2.86 5.49
CA TRP A 173 12.80 1.66 5.37
C TRP A 173 12.84 0.90 6.69
N GLY A 174 12.89 -0.42 6.59
CA GLY A 174 13.03 -1.31 7.74
C GLY A 174 14.47 -1.39 8.25
N ASP A 175 14.68 -2.29 9.21
CA ASP A 175 15.97 -2.47 9.89
C ASP A 175 16.72 -3.70 9.33
N ARG A 176 17.88 -3.45 8.73
CA ARG A 176 18.77 -4.48 8.20
C ARG A 176 19.33 -5.39 9.29
N GLN A 177 19.69 -4.83 10.45
CA GLN A 177 20.24 -5.58 11.57
C GLN A 177 19.17 -6.47 12.19
N ALA A 178 17.95 -5.96 12.38
CA ALA A 178 16.82 -6.78 12.84
C ALA A 178 16.52 -7.93 11.87
N SER A 179 16.59 -7.67 10.57
CA SER A 179 16.45 -8.72 9.54
C SER A 179 17.51 -9.80 9.71
N LEU A 180 18.77 -9.39 9.89
CA LEU A 180 19.90 -10.29 10.05
C LEU A 180 19.75 -11.16 11.30
N SER A 181 19.41 -10.57 12.46
CA SER A 181 19.23 -11.29 13.73
C SER A 181 18.19 -12.40 13.64
N VAL A 182 17.08 -12.16 12.95
CA VAL A 182 16.02 -13.17 12.76
C VAL A 182 16.46 -14.26 11.77
N LEU A 183 17.07 -13.86 10.65
CA LEU A 183 17.46 -14.80 9.59
C LEU A 183 18.66 -15.67 9.95
N GLN A 184 19.56 -15.17 10.80
CA GLN A 184 20.75 -15.91 11.24
C GLN A 184 20.41 -17.26 11.86
N ALA A 185 19.34 -17.32 12.68
CA ALA A 185 18.86 -18.54 13.31
C ALA A 185 18.17 -19.51 12.35
N ARG A 186 17.87 -19.08 11.12
CA ARG A 186 17.08 -19.83 10.12
C ARG A 186 17.89 -20.17 8.88
N GLN A 187 19.22 -20.10 8.98
CA GLN A 187 20.17 -20.38 7.91
C GLN A 187 20.21 -21.85 7.49
N HIS A 188 19.46 -22.77 8.10
CA HIS A 188 19.27 -24.11 7.53
C HIS A 188 18.48 -24.06 6.22
N TYR A 189 17.62 -23.05 6.02
CA TYR A 189 16.97 -22.80 4.74
C TYR A 189 17.87 -22.05 3.76
N LYS A 190 17.97 -22.55 2.52
CA LYS A 190 18.80 -21.96 1.45
C LYS A 190 18.46 -20.49 1.18
N HIS A 191 17.18 -20.14 1.11
CA HIS A 191 16.74 -18.77 0.86
C HIS A 191 17.10 -17.82 2.00
N CYS A 192 17.05 -18.27 3.26
CA CYS A 192 17.51 -17.49 4.40
C CYS A 192 19.03 -17.25 4.33
N ARG A 193 19.84 -18.28 4.04
CA ARG A 193 21.30 -18.11 3.84
C ARG A 193 21.61 -17.08 2.77
N ARG A 194 20.91 -17.17 1.64
CA ARG A 194 21.05 -16.20 0.55
C ARG A 194 20.79 -14.77 1.02
N MET A 195 19.69 -14.54 1.75
CA MET A 195 19.37 -13.21 2.27
C MET A 195 20.40 -12.73 3.30
N VAL A 196 20.89 -13.61 4.18
CA VAL A 196 21.96 -13.29 5.14
C VAL A 196 23.24 -12.85 4.44
N LEU A 197 23.70 -13.61 3.43
CA LEU A 197 24.87 -13.25 2.64
C LEU A 197 24.69 -11.89 1.95
N ALA A 198 23.53 -11.66 1.35
CA ALA A 198 23.23 -10.37 0.72
C ALA A 198 23.16 -9.20 1.72
N LEU A 199 22.67 -9.44 2.95
CA LEU A 199 22.67 -8.44 4.03
C LEU A 199 24.08 -8.13 4.55
N GLN A 200 25.00 -9.09 4.47
CA GLN A 200 26.43 -8.96 4.76
C GLN A 200 27.24 -8.43 3.57
N ASP A 201 26.56 -7.93 2.54
CA ASP A 201 27.15 -7.38 1.30
C ASP A 201 27.99 -8.39 0.49
N LYS A 202 27.81 -9.69 0.76
CA LYS A 202 28.40 -10.82 0.01
C LYS A 202 27.51 -11.20 -1.18
N HIS A 203 27.32 -10.26 -2.09
CA HIS A 203 26.34 -10.38 -3.17
C HIS A 203 26.65 -11.51 -4.17
N GLU A 204 27.93 -11.79 -4.43
CA GLU A 204 28.33 -12.88 -5.32
C GLU A 204 28.02 -14.26 -4.73
N GLU A 205 28.37 -14.47 -3.46
CA GLU A 205 28.04 -15.70 -2.72
C GLU A 205 26.52 -15.88 -2.63
N ALA A 206 25.79 -14.79 -2.34
CA ALA A 206 24.33 -14.81 -2.32
C ALA A 206 23.79 -15.21 -3.71
N ALA A 207 24.31 -14.62 -4.79
CA ALA A 207 23.90 -14.90 -6.16
C ALA A 207 24.12 -16.37 -6.55
N ALA A 208 25.18 -17.01 -6.08
CA ALA A 208 25.48 -18.42 -6.31
C ALA A 208 24.43 -19.38 -5.71
N LEU A 209 23.72 -18.97 -4.66
CA LEU A 209 22.65 -19.76 -4.03
C LEU A 209 21.30 -19.69 -4.76
N ARG A 210 21.28 -19.78 -6.10
CA ARG A 210 20.05 -19.75 -6.92
C ARG A 210 19.05 -20.83 -6.57
#